data_AF-A0A2X2J5T9-F1
#
_entry.id   AF-A0A2X2J5T9-F1
#
_cell.length_a   1.000
_cell.length_b   1.000
_cell.length_c   1.000
_cell.angle_alpha   90.00
_cell.angle_beta   90.00
_cell.angle_gamma   90.00
#
_symmetry.space_group_name_H-M   'P 1'
#
loop_
_entity.id
_entity.type
_entity.pdbx_description
1 polymer ?
#
loop_
_entity_poly.entity_id
_entity_poly.type
_entity_poly.pdbx_seq_one_letter_code
_entity_poly.pdbx_strand_id
1 'polypeptide(L)'
;MTNANVLPPSKRPALLWGLVCLVMAAALLILLPQSRLNSSVLAMLPKQTMGDIPPVLNDGFMQRLDRQLVWLVSPGKEANPLVAQEWLTLLQKSAALGDVKGPMDAASQQAWGAFFWQHRNGLIDPDTRARLQNGGEAQAQWILSQLYSAFSGVSGKELQNDPLMLMRGSQLAMAKNGQRLRLMDGWLVTQDPQGNYWYLLHGELAGSSFDMQQTHQLITTLNTLEKDLKTRYPQAQLLSRGTVFYSNYASQQAKQDISTLGVATLLGVILLIVAVFRSLRPLLLCVISIGIGALAGTVATLLIFGELHLMTLVMSMSVIGISADYTLYYLTERMVHGNDVSPWQSLAKVRNALLLALLTTVAAYLIMMLAPFPGIRQMAIFAAVGLSASCLTVLFWHPWLCRGLPVRPVPAMALMLRWLAAWRRNKKLSRGLPVALALFSLAGMSMLRVDDDISQLQALPQHILAQEKPLPL
;
A
#
# COMPACT_ATOMS: atom_id res chain seq x y z
N MET A 1 -50.66 -17.57 30.14
CA MET A 1 -50.01 -17.07 31.37
C MET A 1 -48.89 -16.13 30.97
N THR A 2 -49.09 -14.84 31.22
CA THR A 2 -48.22 -13.73 30.87
C THR A 2 -47.06 -13.64 31.87
N ASN A 3 -45.88 -14.17 31.52
CA ASN A 3 -44.64 -13.91 32.27
C ASN A 3 -44.12 -12.51 31.92
N ALA A 4 -44.81 -11.48 32.41
CA ALA A 4 -44.49 -10.06 32.24
C ALA A 4 -43.48 -9.51 33.27
N ASN A 5 -43.00 -10.33 34.21
CA ASN A 5 -42.20 -9.86 35.35
C ASN A 5 -40.80 -10.48 35.43
N VAL A 6 -39.94 -10.16 34.46
CA VAL A 6 -38.51 -10.05 34.78
C VAL A 6 -38.18 -8.57 34.60
N LEU A 7 -38.04 -7.87 35.74
CA LEU A 7 -37.61 -6.47 35.78
C LEU A 7 -36.42 -6.30 34.83
N PRO A 8 -36.39 -5.26 33.98
CA PRO A 8 -35.20 -4.99 33.21
C PRO A 8 -34.04 -4.83 34.21
N PRO A 9 -32.90 -5.53 34.04
CA PRO A 9 -31.71 -5.26 34.83
C PRO A 9 -31.40 -3.76 34.76
N SER A 10 -30.73 -3.26 35.80
CA SER A 10 -30.54 -1.83 36.01
C SER A 10 -30.07 -1.12 34.72
N LYS A 11 -30.52 0.13 34.50
CA LYS A 11 -30.04 0.97 33.40
C LYS A 11 -28.57 1.37 33.52
N ARG A 12 -27.97 1.15 34.70
CA ARG A 12 -26.61 1.57 35.07
C ARG A 12 -25.53 1.11 34.08
N PRO A 13 -25.41 -0.18 33.69
CA PRO A 13 -24.42 -0.62 32.70
C PRO A 13 -24.59 0.04 31.33
N ALA A 14 -25.83 0.26 30.87
CA ALA A 14 -26.07 0.92 29.59
C ALA A 14 -25.68 2.40 29.61
N LEU A 15 -25.96 3.10 30.72
CA LEU A 15 -25.56 4.49 30.94
C LEU A 15 -24.04 4.64 31.09
N LEU A 16 -23.41 3.73 31.84
CA LEU A 16 -21.96 3.71 32.01
C LEU A 16 -21.25 3.47 30.68
N TRP A 17 -21.75 2.52 29.87
CA TRP A 17 -21.23 2.31 28.52
C TRP A 17 -21.40 3.56 27.64
N GLY A 18 -22.53 4.26 27.75
CA GLY A 18 -22.71 5.52 27.03
C GLY A 18 -21.76 6.63 27.47
N LEU A 19 -21.46 6.72 28.76
CA LEU A 19 -20.44 7.65 29.26
C LEU A 19 -19.05 7.29 28.72
N VAL A 20 -18.69 6.00 28.67
CA VAL A 20 -17.44 5.54 28.06
C VAL A 20 -17.38 5.90 26.58
N CYS A 21 -18.46 5.71 25.82
CA CYS A 21 -18.53 6.14 24.42
C CYS A 21 -18.35 7.65 24.24
N LEU A 22 -18.94 8.47 25.12
CA LEU A 22 -18.77 9.92 25.10
C LEU A 22 -17.32 10.32 25.41
N VAL A 23 -16.68 9.67 26.39
CA VAL A 23 -15.26 9.90 26.70
C VAL A 23 -14.38 9.52 25.52
N MET A 24 -14.64 8.38 24.86
CA MET A 24 -13.91 7.99 23.64
C MET A 24 -14.12 8.99 22.49
N ALA A 25 -15.33 9.49 22.30
CA ALA A 25 -15.61 10.51 21.29
C ALA A 25 -14.87 11.82 21.58
N ALA A 26 -14.87 12.28 22.83
CA ALA A 26 -14.10 13.45 23.25
C ALA A 26 -12.59 13.24 23.07
N ALA A 27 -12.07 12.07 23.46
CA ALA A 27 -10.67 11.71 23.24
C ALA A 27 -10.30 11.71 21.76
N LEU A 28 -11.15 11.16 20.88
CA LEU A 28 -10.93 11.21 19.44
C LEU A 28 -10.87 12.65 18.93
N LEU A 29 -11.79 13.52 19.36
CA LEU A 29 -11.81 14.93 18.95
C LEU A 29 -10.56 15.70 19.41
N ILE A 30 -9.96 15.32 20.54
CA ILE A 30 -8.72 15.93 21.05
C ILE A 30 -7.48 15.37 20.33
N LEU A 31 -7.46 14.06 20.05
CA LEU A 31 -6.31 13.36 19.47
C LEU A 31 -6.21 13.55 17.95
N LEU A 32 -7.34 13.65 17.24
CA LEU A 32 -7.36 13.73 15.78
C LEU A 32 -6.56 14.92 15.23
N PRO A 33 -6.68 16.17 15.75
CA PRO A 33 -5.93 17.32 15.25
C PRO A 33 -4.42 17.22 15.52
N GLN A 34 -4.02 16.46 16.54
CA GLN A 34 -2.63 16.27 16.93
C GLN A 34 -1.98 15.07 16.22
N SER A 35 -2.80 14.20 15.62
CA SER A 35 -2.34 12.97 14.99
C SER A 35 -1.65 13.22 13.65
N ARG A 36 -0.54 12.51 13.42
CA ARG A 36 0.08 12.45 12.10
C ARG A 36 -0.58 11.33 11.30
N LEU A 37 -1.20 11.69 10.17
CA LEU A 37 -1.73 10.72 9.21
C LEU A 37 -0.61 10.33 8.25
N ASN A 38 -0.20 9.07 8.28
CA ASN A 38 0.81 8.53 7.38
C ASN A 38 0.14 7.70 6.27
N SER A 39 0.45 8.00 5.02
CA SER A 39 -0.05 7.30 3.83
C SER A 39 1.01 6.44 3.14
N SER A 40 2.28 6.49 3.58
CA SER A 40 3.39 5.79 2.93
C SER A 40 3.39 4.30 3.24
N VAL A 41 3.25 3.45 2.20
CA VAL A 41 3.31 1.98 2.32
C VAL A 41 4.63 1.50 2.95
N LEU A 42 5.74 2.21 2.70
CA LEU A 42 7.05 1.88 3.25
C LEU A 42 7.12 2.03 4.78
N ALA A 43 6.28 2.91 5.37
CA ALA A 43 6.19 3.06 6.82
C ALA A 43 5.57 1.83 7.52
N MET A 44 4.95 0.91 6.76
CA MET A 44 4.46 -0.37 7.28
C MET A 44 5.55 -1.45 7.36
N LEU A 45 6.66 -1.26 6.66
CA LEU A 45 7.76 -2.22 6.68
C LEU A 45 8.52 -2.10 8.00
N PRO A 46 9.15 -3.19 8.47
CA PRO A 46 10.01 -3.13 9.64
C PRO A 46 11.11 -2.11 9.32
N LYS A 47 11.36 -1.18 10.24
CA LYS A 47 12.51 -0.29 10.16
C LYS A 47 13.77 -1.12 10.39
N GLN A 48 14.19 -1.86 9.38
CA GLN A 48 15.54 -2.40 9.34
C GLN A 48 16.43 -1.19 9.09
N THR A 49 17.05 -0.72 10.16
CA THR A 49 18.14 0.25 10.07
C THR A 49 19.19 -0.38 9.16
N MET A 50 19.43 0.22 7.99
CA MET A 50 20.58 -0.14 7.16
C MET A 50 21.84 0.22 7.95
N GLY A 51 22.28 -0.67 8.85
CA GLY A 51 23.37 -0.40 9.79
C GLY A 51 23.05 0.72 10.80
N ASP A 52 24.09 1.39 11.31
CA ASP A 52 24.04 2.47 12.29
C ASP A 52 23.61 3.84 11.72
N ILE A 53 22.97 3.87 10.54
CA ILE A 53 22.57 5.14 9.92
C ILE A 53 21.44 5.79 10.73
N PRO A 54 21.58 7.07 11.14
CA PRO A 54 20.52 7.81 11.81
C PRO A 54 19.20 7.72 11.03
N PRO A 55 18.07 7.42 11.69
CA PRO A 55 16.78 7.20 11.01
C PRO A 55 16.34 8.40 10.17
N VAL A 56 16.69 9.63 10.60
CA VAL A 56 16.40 10.87 9.86
C VAL A 56 17.05 10.89 8.46
N LEU A 57 18.26 10.36 8.31
CA LEU A 57 18.94 10.30 7.01
C LEU A 57 18.30 9.27 6.09
N ASN A 58 17.89 8.12 6.64
CA ASN A 58 17.19 7.10 5.88
C ASN A 58 15.81 7.61 5.41
N ASP A 59 15.06 8.26 6.31
CA ASP A 59 13.76 8.84 6.00
C ASP A 59 13.88 9.93 4.92
N GLY A 60 14.88 10.82 5.04
CA GLY A 60 15.15 11.85 4.03
C GLY A 60 15.57 11.29 2.67
N PHE A 61 16.38 10.22 2.67
CA PHE A 61 16.77 9.53 1.43
C PHE A 61 15.57 8.87 0.74
N MET A 62 14.75 8.13 1.50
CA MET A 62 13.53 7.51 0.97
C MET A 62 12.54 8.56 0.46
N GLN A 63 12.35 9.66 1.19
CA GLN A 63 11.48 10.75 0.75
C GLN A 63 11.98 11.40 -0.54
N ARG A 64 13.30 11.51 -0.73
CA ARG A 64 13.87 12.02 -1.98
C ARG A 64 13.68 11.03 -3.13
N LEU A 65 13.89 9.74 -2.90
CA LEU A 65 13.64 8.67 -3.87
C LEU A 65 12.18 8.64 -4.32
N ASP A 66 11.24 8.76 -3.38
CA ASP A 66 9.80 8.80 -3.65
C ASP A 66 9.38 10.00 -4.51
N ARG A 67 10.17 11.06 -4.53
CA ARG A 67 9.91 12.27 -5.32
C ARG A 67 10.56 12.23 -6.70
N GLN A 68 11.47 11.29 -6.97
CA GLN A 68 12.18 11.22 -8.25
C GLN A 68 11.25 10.81 -9.38
N LEU A 69 11.38 11.52 -10.49
CA LEU A 69 10.73 11.23 -11.76
C LEU A 69 11.78 11.21 -12.86
N VAL A 70 11.68 10.22 -13.73
CA VAL A 70 12.57 10.05 -14.87
C VAL A 70 11.74 9.93 -16.13
N TRP A 71 12.14 10.63 -17.17
CA TRP A 71 11.55 10.53 -18.50
C TRP A 71 12.62 10.16 -19.52
N LEU A 72 12.24 9.29 -20.46
CA LEU A 72 12.99 9.07 -21.69
C LEU A 72 12.14 9.55 -22.85
N VAL A 73 12.66 10.52 -23.60
CA VAL A 73 12.00 11.09 -24.77
C VAL A 73 12.74 10.64 -26.02
N SER A 74 12.04 9.99 -26.94
CA SER A 74 12.60 9.60 -28.22
C SER A 74 11.97 10.43 -29.35
N PRO A 75 12.78 11.11 -30.18
CA PRO A 75 12.32 11.70 -31.44
C PRO A 75 12.18 10.66 -32.57
N GLY A 76 12.58 9.40 -32.33
CA GLY A 76 12.64 8.33 -33.34
C GLY A 76 14.09 7.93 -33.66
N LYS A 77 14.34 7.57 -34.94
CA LYS A 77 15.63 7.08 -35.43
C LYS A 77 16.67 8.17 -35.70
N GLU A 78 16.25 9.42 -35.79
CA GLU A 78 17.15 10.56 -35.98
C GLU A 78 17.43 11.23 -34.64
N ALA A 79 18.70 11.47 -34.35
CA ALA A 79 19.09 12.18 -33.14
C ALA A 79 18.66 13.64 -33.25
N ASN A 80 17.55 14.01 -32.59
CA ASN A 80 17.05 15.38 -32.54
C ASN A 80 16.65 15.79 -31.11
N PRO A 81 17.38 16.72 -30.46
CA PRO A 81 17.09 17.14 -29.09
C PRO A 81 15.86 18.05 -28.97
N LEU A 82 15.30 18.57 -30.07
CA LEU A 82 14.18 19.53 -30.03
C LEU A 82 12.96 18.97 -29.30
N VAL A 83 12.63 17.70 -29.53
CA VAL A 83 11.48 17.04 -28.89
C VAL A 83 11.69 16.93 -27.38
N ALA A 84 12.90 16.58 -26.96
CA ALA A 84 13.28 16.50 -25.54
C ALA A 84 13.30 17.90 -24.88
N GLN A 85 13.75 18.93 -25.61
CA GLN A 85 13.79 20.29 -25.13
C GLN A 85 12.40 20.92 -24.99
N GLU A 86 11.49 20.65 -25.93
CA GLU A 86 10.09 21.05 -25.81
C GLU A 86 9.42 20.37 -24.62
N TRP A 87 9.63 19.06 -24.46
CA TRP A 87 9.13 18.34 -23.29
C TRP A 87 9.68 18.91 -21.97
N LEU A 88 10.98 19.18 -21.88
CA LEU A 88 11.60 19.85 -20.73
C LEU A 88 10.91 21.18 -20.40
N THR A 89 10.65 22.00 -21.41
CA THR A 89 10.00 23.30 -21.26
C THR A 89 8.56 23.16 -20.75
N LEU A 90 7.83 22.14 -21.21
CA LEU A 90 6.48 21.84 -20.72
C LEU A 90 6.50 21.38 -19.26
N LEU A 91 7.45 20.53 -18.87
CA LEU A 91 7.61 20.05 -17.50
C LEU A 91 7.98 21.21 -16.55
N GLN A 92 8.88 22.09 -16.95
CA GLN A 92 9.32 23.25 -16.13
C GLN A 92 8.20 24.27 -15.85
N LYS A 93 7.15 24.31 -16.69
CA LYS A 93 5.96 25.15 -16.44
C LYS A 93 5.03 24.58 -15.38
N SER A 94 5.16 23.29 -15.06
CA SER A 94 4.30 22.64 -14.07
C SER A 94 4.73 23.00 -12.66
N ALA A 95 3.87 23.67 -11.90
CA ALA A 95 4.11 24.01 -10.50
C ALA A 95 4.18 22.77 -9.57
N ALA A 96 3.72 21.61 -10.05
CA ALA A 96 3.77 20.35 -9.30
C ALA A 96 5.13 19.63 -9.40
N LEU A 97 6.01 20.09 -10.29
CA LEU A 97 7.36 19.56 -10.46
C LEU A 97 8.39 20.59 -10.00
N GLY A 98 9.40 20.14 -9.28
CA GLY A 98 10.57 20.89 -8.87
C GLY A 98 11.84 20.32 -9.52
N ASP A 99 12.84 21.19 -9.72
CA ASP A 99 14.18 20.82 -10.19
C ASP A 99 14.20 19.90 -11.44
N VAL A 100 13.37 20.20 -12.43
CA VAL A 100 13.36 19.44 -13.70
C VAL A 100 14.58 19.82 -14.55
N LYS A 101 15.42 18.83 -14.82
CA LYS A 101 16.69 18.95 -15.53
C LYS A 101 16.77 17.92 -16.67
N GLY A 102 17.53 18.28 -17.70
CA GLY A 102 17.76 17.45 -18.87
C GLY A 102 19.20 17.55 -19.33
N PRO A 103 19.59 18.63 -20.01
CA PRO A 103 20.97 18.81 -20.46
C PRO A 103 21.91 18.98 -19.27
N MET A 104 23.05 18.30 -19.33
CA MET A 104 24.21 18.54 -18.46
C MET A 104 24.91 19.81 -18.95
N ASP A 105 24.60 20.94 -18.32
CA ASP A 105 25.31 22.19 -18.55
C ASP A 105 26.78 22.10 -18.08
N ALA A 106 27.60 23.05 -18.54
CA ALA A 106 29.02 23.06 -18.22
C ALA A 106 29.28 23.11 -16.69
N ALA A 107 28.43 23.80 -15.94
CA ALA A 107 28.51 23.87 -14.49
C ALA A 107 28.26 22.49 -13.83
N SER A 108 27.23 21.76 -14.25
CA SER A 108 26.94 20.41 -13.74
C SER A 108 28.02 19.42 -14.13
N GLN A 109 28.56 19.51 -15.34
CA GLN A 109 29.70 18.68 -15.77
C GLN A 109 30.93 18.93 -14.91
N GLN A 110 31.23 20.20 -14.61
CA GLN A 110 32.35 20.57 -13.75
C GLN A 110 32.14 20.12 -12.30
N ALA A 111 30.91 20.25 -11.77
CA ALA A 111 30.56 19.77 -10.43
C ALA A 111 30.68 18.24 -10.33
N TRP A 112 30.21 17.51 -11.34
CA TRP A 112 30.40 16.06 -11.45
C TRP A 112 31.90 15.70 -11.47
N GLY A 113 32.68 16.36 -12.33
CA GLY A 113 34.13 16.15 -12.41
C GLY A 113 34.84 16.42 -11.08
N ALA A 114 34.50 17.51 -10.40
CA ALA A 114 35.06 17.88 -9.11
C ALA A 114 34.71 16.86 -8.01
N PHE A 115 33.47 16.36 -7.99
CA PHE A 115 33.04 15.33 -7.04
C PHE A 115 33.83 14.03 -7.20
N PHE A 116 33.89 13.48 -8.42
CA PHE A 116 34.67 12.26 -8.67
C PHE A 116 36.15 12.48 -8.37
N TRP A 117 36.69 13.66 -8.72
CA TRP A 117 38.07 14.02 -8.40
C TRP A 117 38.34 14.02 -6.89
N GLN A 118 37.48 14.66 -6.10
CA GLN A 118 37.62 14.76 -4.66
C GLN A 118 37.51 13.39 -3.97
N HIS A 119 36.65 12.52 -4.49
CA HIS A 119 36.37 11.19 -3.92
C HIS A 119 37.05 10.03 -4.65
N ARG A 120 38.02 10.31 -5.54
CA ARG A 120 38.68 9.31 -6.41
C ARG A 120 39.25 8.10 -5.68
N ASN A 121 39.77 8.29 -4.46
CA ASN A 121 40.34 7.21 -3.65
C ASN A 121 39.27 6.24 -3.11
N GLY A 122 38.04 6.72 -2.88
CA GLY A 122 36.92 5.89 -2.43
C GLY A 122 36.16 5.23 -3.59
N LEU A 123 36.21 5.85 -4.77
CA LEU A 123 35.48 5.43 -5.98
C LEU A 123 36.34 4.58 -6.94
N ILE A 124 37.45 4.01 -6.45
CA ILE A 124 38.33 3.15 -7.26
C ILE A 124 37.55 1.91 -7.74
N ASP A 125 37.60 1.65 -9.04
CA ASP A 125 36.96 0.49 -9.64
C ASP A 125 37.62 -0.85 -9.20
N PRO A 126 36.90 -1.99 -9.31
CA PRO A 126 37.42 -3.28 -8.88
C PRO A 126 38.74 -3.69 -9.56
N ASP A 127 38.93 -3.37 -10.85
CA ASP A 127 40.14 -3.75 -11.60
C ASP A 127 41.35 -2.94 -11.13
N THR A 128 41.18 -1.64 -10.93
CA THR A 128 42.21 -0.75 -10.39
C THR A 128 42.54 -1.13 -8.95
N ARG A 129 41.54 -1.49 -8.14
CA ARG A 129 41.76 -2.01 -6.79
C ARG A 129 42.59 -3.30 -6.81
N ALA A 130 42.28 -4.25 -7.69
CA ALA A 130 43.04 -5.48 -7.83
C ALA A 130 44.50 -5.21 -8.26
N ARG A 131 44.73 -4.27 -9.18
CA ARG A 131 46.09 -3.87 -9.60
C ARG A 131 46.89 -3.19 -8.48
N LEU A 132 46.23 -2.59 -7.49
CA LEU A 132 46.86 -1.91 -6.36
C LEU A 132 47.13 -2.82 -5.14
N GLN A 133 46.46 -3.99 -5.02
CA GLN A 133 46.52 -4.83 -3.81
C GLN A 133 47.91 -5.40 -3.48
N ASN A 134 48.75 -5.69 -4.48
CA ASN A 134 50.06 -6.33 -4.30
C ASN A 134 51.21 -5.33 -4.57
N GLY A 135 51.23 -4.21 -3.85
CA GLY A 135 52.30 -3.21 -3.97
C GLY A 135 52.24 -2.32 -5.21
N GLY A 136 51.23 -2.48 -6.08
CA GLY A 136 50.92 -1.54 -7.17
C GLY A 136 51.75 -1.71 -8.45
N GLU A 137 52.64 -2.70 -8.56
CA GLU A 137 53.43 -2.93 -9.79
C GLU A 137 52.55 -3.12 -11.03
N ALA A 138 51.46 -3.88 -10.90
CA ALA A 138 50.50 -4.08 -11.98
C ALA A 138 49.83 -2.77 -12.41
N GLN A 139 49.58 -1.84 -11.49
CA GLN A 139 49.05 -0.51 -11.81
C GLN A 139 50.12 0.35 -12.51
N ALA A 140 51.38 0.30 -12.05
CA ALA A 140 52.48 1.01 -12.69
C ALA A 140 52.67 0.55 -14.14
N GLN A 141 52.63 -0.76 -14.40
CA GLN A 141 52.73 -1.31 -15.74
C GLN A 141 51.54 -0.95 -16.62
N TRP A 142 50.33 -0.89 -16.05
CA TRP A 142 49.15 -0.37 -16.75
C TRP A 142 49.31 1.12 -17.10
N ILE A 143 49.78 1.96 -16.19
CA ILE A 143 50.06 3.39 -16.44
C ILE A 143 51.09 3.55 -17.56
N LEU A 144 52.19 2.79 -17.52
CA LEU A 144 53.20 2.80 -18.60
C LEU A 144 52.57 2.41 -19.94
N SER A 145 51.71 1.39 -19.98
CA SER A 145 51.01 0.99 -21.21
C SER A 145 50.13 2.10 -21.78
N GLN A 146 49.51 2.92 -20.91
CA GLN A 146 48.76 4.09 -21.35
C GLN A 146 49.70 5.18 -21.88
N LEU A 147 50.78 5.50 -21.17
CA LEU A 147 51.73 6.54 -21.58
C LEU A 147 52.42 6.24 -22.93
N TYR A 148 52.77 4.97 -23.18
CA TYR A 148 53.41 4.56 -24.43
C TYR A 148 52.42 4.25 -25.57
N SER A 149 51.11 4.24 -25.29
CA SER A 149 50.10 4.03 -26.34
C SER A 149 49.86 5.31 -27.12
N ALA A 150 50.05 5.24 -28.45
CA ALA A 150 49.90 6.36 -29.37
C ALA A 150 48.49 6.98 -29.39
N PHE A 151 47.48 6.28 -28.86
CA PHE A 151 46.08 6.70 -28.87
C PHE A 151 45.48 6.85 -27.47
N SER A 152 46.27 6.76 -26.40
CA SER A 152 45.74 6.83 -25.04
C SER A 152 45.25 8.23 -24.65
N GLY A 153 45.82 9.28 -25.26
CA GLY A 153 45.47 10.67 -24.98
C GLY A 153 45.87 11.16 -23.59
N VAL A 154 46.78 10.46 -22.89
CA VAL A 154 47.24 10.89 -21.55
C VAL A 154 48.06 12.17 -21.67
N SER A 155 47.65 13.21 -20.93
CA SER A 155 48.38 14.48 -20.91
C SER A 155 49.38 14.56 -19.74
N GLY A 156 50.45 15.35 -19.89
CA GLY A 156 51.36 15.63 -18.78
C GLY A 156 50.68 16.28 -17.57
N LYS A 157 49.63 17.10 -17.82
CA LYS A 157 48.80 17.70 -16.75
C LYS A 157 47.98 16.66 -16.01
N GLU A 158 47.45 15.66 -16.70
CA GLU A 158 46.72 14.56 -16.07
C GLU A 158 47.63 13.76 -15.15
N LEU A 159 48.84 13.41 -15.62
CA LEU A 159 49.82 12.65 -14.82
C LEU A 159 50.32 13.43 -13.58
N GLN A 160 50.47 14.75 -13.69
CA GLN A 160 50.87 15.59 -12.55
C GLN A 160 49.79 15.63 -11.46
N ASN A 161 48.52 15.66 -11.85
CA ASN A 161 47.41 15.79 -10.92
C ASN A 161 46.89 14.43 -10.41
N ASP A 162 46.95 13.38 -11.24
CA ASP A 162 46.52 12.00 -10.95
C ASP A 162 47.63 10.99 -11.34
N PRO A 163 48.73 10.91 -10.57
CA PRO A 163 49.87 10.05 -10.90
C PRO A 163 49.52 8.56 -10.91
N LEU A 164 48.48 8.15 -10.18
CA LEU A 164 47.98 6.77 -10.16
C LEU A 164 46.89 6.51 -11.21
N MET A 165 46.48 7.54 -11.96
CA MET A 165 45.40 7.48 -12.96
C MET A 165 44.11 6.84 -12.44
N LEU A 166 43.75 7.11 -11.18
CA LEU A 166 42.56 6.54 -10.54
C LEU A 166 41.28 7.01 -11.23
N MET A 167 41.23 8.28 -11.63
CA MET A 167 40.09 8.86 -12.33
C MET A 167 39.91 8.23 -13.70
N ARG A 168 40.99 8.10 -14.47
CA ARG A 168 40.96 7.46 -15.77
C ARG A 168 40.55 5.98 -15.66
N GLY A 169 41.06 5.27 -14.65
CA GLY A 169 40.65 3.90 -14.33
C GLY A 169 39.14 3.81 -14.15
N SER A 170 38.58 4.65 -13.27
CA SER A 170 37.13 4.67 -13.02
C SER A 170 36.31 5.03 -14.26
N GLN A 171 36.76 6.01 -15.06
CA GLN A 171 36.07 6.42 -16.29
C GLN A 171 36.07 5.31 -17.35
N LEU A 172 37.21 4.62 -17.53
CA LEU A 172 37.32 3.49 -18.45
C LEU A 172 36.48 2.29 -17.95
N ALA A 173 36.44 2.04 -16.64
CA ALA A 173 35.60 1.00 -16.06
C ALA A 173 34.10 1.32 -16.24
N MET A 174 33.69 2.59 -16.05
CA MET A 174 32.32 3.04 -16.33
C MET A 174 31.96 2.87 -17.82
N ALA A 175 32.88 3.19 -18.73
CA ALA A 175 32.68 3.00 -20.17
C ALA A 175 32.60 1.51 -20.56
N LYS A 176 33.40 0.63 -19.91
CA LYS A 176 33.37 -0.82 -20.13
C LYS A 176 32.13 -1.49 -19.55
N ASN A 177 31.63 -1.03 -18.41
CA ASN A 177 30.43 -1.57 -17.75
C ASN A 177 29.12 -1.19 -18.46
N GLY A 178 29.17 -0.85 -19.75
CA GLY A 178 27.99 -0.81 -20.59
C GLY A 178 27.08 0.39 -20.33
N GLN A 179 27.63 1.56 -19.96
CA GLN A 179 26.85 2.79 -20.01
C GLN A 179 26.37 3.03 -21.46
N ARG A 180 25.14 2.61 -21.74
CA ARG A 180 24.45 2.90 -23.01
C ARG A 180 24.10 4.37 -23.14
N LEU A 181 24.09 5.10 -22.02
CA LEU A 181 23.97 6.55 -21.96
C LEU A 181 25.30 7.20 -22.34
N ARG A 182 25.25 8.03 -23.39
CA ARG A 182 26.36 8.84 -23.89
C ARG A 182 25.96 10.30 -23.86
N LEU A 183 26.94 11.19 -23.68
CA LEU A 183 26.68 12.62 -23.77
C LEU A 183 26.70 13.04 -25.25
N MET A 184 25.58 13.53 -25.78
CA MET A 184 25.43 14.06 -27.14
C MET A 184 24.76 15.43 -27.07
N ASP A 185 25.41 16.48 -27.59
CA ASP A 185 24.92 17.86 -27.56
C ASP A 185 24.51 18.35 -26.16
N GLY A 186 25.24 17.92 -25.13
CA GLY A 186 24.94 18.22 -23.72
C GLY A 186 23.84 17.37 -23.10
N TRP A 187 23.20 16.47 -23.84
CA TRP A 187 22.17 15.56 -23.33
C TRP A 187 22.72 14.18 -23.05
N LEU A 188 22.18 13.51 -22.03
CA LEU A 188 22.38 12.09 -21.81
C LEU A 188 21.45 11.30 -22.73
N VAL A 189 22.02 10.59 -23.70
CA VAL A 189 21.31 9.90 -24.77
C VAL A 189 21.68 8.43 -24.79
N THR A 190 20.69 7.55 -24.90
CA THR A 190 20.90 6.12 -25.16
C THR A 190 20.23 5.70 -26.47
N GLN A 191 20.71 4.62 -27.07
CA GLN A 191 20.08 4.03 -28.25
C GLN A 191 19.49 2.67 -27.92
N ASP A 192 18.26 2.40 -28.37
CA ASP A 192 17.65 1.08 -28.22
C ASP A 192 18.12 0.09 -29.30
N PRO A 193 17.86 -1.23 -29.15
CA PRO A 193 18.20 -2.22 -30.17
C PRO A 193 17.51 -2.01 -31.53
N GLN A 194 16.45 -1.19 -31.59
CA GLN A 194 15.71 -0.86 -32.81
C GLN A 194 16.27 0.38 -33.53
N GLY A 195 17.26 1.04 -32.93
CA GLY A 195 17.97 2.21 -33.44
C GLY A 195 17.38 3.55 -33.03
N ASN A 196 16.38 3.61 -32.14
CA ASN A 196 15.81 4.88 -31.68
C ASN A 196 16.70 5.54 -30.63
N TYR A 197 16.83 6.87 -30.72
CA TYR A 197 17.55 7.68 -29.74
C TYR A 197 16.62 8.06 -28.59
N TRP A 198 17.11 7.98 -27.36
CA TRP A 198 16.34 8.28 -26.14
C TRP A 198 17.10 9.28 -25.28
N TYR A 199 16.50 10.45 -25.07
CA TYR A 199 17.04 11.54 -24.27
C TYR A 199 16.53 11.42 -22.83
N LEU A 200 17.45 11.43 -21.86
CA LEU A 200 17.13 11.33 -20.44
C LEU A 200 16.78 12.70 -19.86
N LEU A 201 15.65 12.76 -19.16
CA LEU A 201 15.27 13.88 -18.30
C LEU A 201 14.99 13.36 -16.90
N HIS A 202 15.25 14.20 -15.91
CA HIS A 202 14.96 13.90 -14.52
C HIS A 202 14.29 15.10 -13.84
N GLY A 203 13.51 14.84 -12.80
CA GLY A 203 12.88 15.88 -12.01
C GLY A 203 12.41 15.36 -10.68
N GLU A 204 12.02 16.27 -9.80
CA GLU A 204 11.50 15.94 -8.48
C GLU A 204 10.04 16.43 -8.35
N LEU A 205 9.22 15.71 -7.60
CA LEU A 205 7.88 16.20 -7.23
C LEU A 205 8.02 17.37 -6.25
N ALA A 206 7.24 18.44 -6.41
CA ALA A 206 7.20 19.55 -5.46
C ALA A 206 6.53 19.14 -4.12
N GLY A 207 5.58 18.20 -4.18
CA GLY A 207 4.84 17.65 -3.03
C GLY A 207 5.13 16.18 -2.75
N SER A 208 4.22 15.54 -2.00
CA SER A 208 4.27 14.10 -1.70
C SER A 208 3.66 13.28 -2.85
N SER A 209 4.30 12.16 -3.21
CA SER A 209 3.78 11.16 -4.17
C SER A 209 2.51 10.45 -3.70
N PHE A 210 2.12 10.62 -2.43
CA PHE A 210 0.95 9.98 -1.81
C PHE A 210 -0.26 10.90 -1.65
N ASP A 211 -0.19 12.18 -2.05
CA ASP A 211 -1.38 13.04 -2.12
C ASP A 211 -2.20 12.63 -3.34
N MET A 212 -3.30 11.90 -3.11
CA MET A 212 -4.13 11.33 -4.18
C MET A 212 -4.69 12.39 -5.14
N GLN A 213 -5.06 13.58 -4.67
CA GLN A 213 -5.68 14.59 -5.53
C GLN A 213 -4.65 15.30 -6.39
N GLN A 214 -3.56 15.77 -5.78
CA GLN A 214 -2.49 16.46 -6.50
C GLN A 214 -1.80 15.52 -7.49
N THR A 215 -1.55 14.28 -7.07
CA THR A 215 -0.96 13.23 -7.90
C THR A 215 -1.84 12.93 -9.11
N HIS A 216 -3.15 12.78 -8.91
CA HIS A 216 -4.05 12.52 -10.03
C HIS A 216 -4.09 13.68 -11.03
N GLN A 217 -4.17 14.92 -10.53
CA GLN A 217 -4.14 16.11 -11.37
C GLN A 217 -2.85 16.18 -12.19
N LEU A 218 -1.68 16.01 -11.56
CA LEU A 218 -0.40 15.98 -12.25
C LEU A 218 -0.38 14.93 -13.36
N ILE A 219 -0.79 13.70 -13.08
CA ILE A 219 -0.78 12.62 -14.08
C ILE A 219 -1.75 12.92 -15.24
N THR A 220 -2.93 13.48 -14.94
CA THR A 220 -3.85 13.90 -16.01
C THR A 220 -3.26 15.00 -16.88
N THR A 221 -2.58 15.98 -16.27
CA THR A 221 -1.87 17.05 -17.01
C THR A 221 -0.73 16.49 -17.84
N LEU A 222 0.08 15.58 -17.30
CA LEU A 222 1.16 14.93 -18.05
C LEU A 222 0.62 14.13 -19.25
N ASN A 223 -0.48 13.39 -19.06
CA ASN A 223 -1.13 12.64 -20.14
C ASN A 223 -1.71 13.56 -21.23
N THR A 224 -2.22 14.75 -20.87
CA THR A 224 -2.67 15.73 -21.86
C THR A 224 -1.48 16.31 -22.63
N LEU A 225 -0.40 16.68 -21.94
CA LEU A 225 0.81 17.20 -22.57
C LEU A 225 1.47 16.17 -23.49
N GLU A 226 1.48 14.89 -23.11
CA GLU A 226 1.99 13.80 -23.95
C GLU A 226 1.17 13.66 -25.25
N LYS A 227 -0.16 13.77 -25.16
CA LYS A 227 -1.03 13.72 -26.35
C LYS A 227 -0.82 14.91 -27.28
N ASP A 228 -0.64 16.10 -26.72
CA ASP A 228 -0.35 17.31 -27.50
C ASP A 228 1.00 17.20 -28.20
N LEU A 229 2.02 16.68 -27.50
CA LEU A 229 3.35 16.44 -28.06
C LEU A 229 3.33 15.39 -29.17
N LYS A 230 2.59 14.28 -29.00
CA LYS A 230 2.42 13.26 -30.06
C LYS A 230 1.68 13.78 -31.29
N THR A 231 0.80 14.76 -31.11
CA THR A 231 0.08 15.40 -32.22
C THR A 231 1.03 16.26 -33.06
N ARG A 232 2.00 16.94 -32.41
CA ARG A 232 3.06 17.69 -33.10
C ARG A 232 4.16 16.80 -33.69
N TYR A 233 4.50 15.72 -32.99
CA TYR A 233 5.56 14.78 -33.37
C TYR A 233 5.03 13.34 -33.39
N PRO A 234 4.50 12.86 -34.53
CA PRO A 234 3.90 11.53 -34.61
C PRO A 234 4.86 10.37 -34.34
N GLN A 235 6.16 10.58 -34.55
CA GLN A 235 7.21 9.59 -34.27
C GLN A 235 7.74 9.65 -32.83
N ALA A 236 7.31 10.63 -32.05
CA ALA A 236 7.83 10.80 -30.69
C ALA A 236 7.28 9.70 -29.76
N GLN A 237 8.18 9.11 -28.99
CA GLN A 237 7.84 8.19 -27.92
C GLN A 237 8.27 8.77 -26.58
N LEU A 238 7.42 8.62 -25.56
CA LEU A 238 7.68 9.06 -24.21
C LEU A 238 7.56 7.86 -23.29
N LEU A 239 8.60 7.63 -22.48
CA LEU A 239 8.55 6.69 -21.37
C LEU A 239 8.69 7.49 -20.09
N SER A 240 7.81 7.24 -19.13
CA SER A 240 7.78 7.95 -17.86
C SER A 240 7.89 6.96 -16.71
N ARG A 241 8.77 7.23 -15.75
CA ARG A 241 8.99 6.38 -14.58
C ARG A 241 9.02 7.19 -13.29
N GLY A 242 8.39 6.64 -12.27
CA GLY A 242 8.37 7.21 -10.92
C GLY A 242 7.28 6.58 -10.06
N THR A 243 7.46 6.60 -8.74
CA THR A 243 6.53 6.02 -7.77
C THR A 243 5.12 6.64 -7.84
N VAL A 244 5.02 7.89 -8.29
CA VAL A 244 3.76 8.64 -8.44
C VAL A 244 2.82 8.04 -9.48
N PHE A 245 3.34 7.45 -10.57
CA PHE A 245 2.52 6.83 -11.61
C PHE A 245 1.83 5.57 -11.06
N TYR A 246 2.59 4.75 -10.32
CA TYR A 246 2.09 3.57 -9.63
C TYR A 246 1.09 3.94 -8.53
N SER A 247 1.41 4.96 -7.73
CA SER A 247 0.54 5.44 -6.64
C SER A 247 -0.78 6.00 -7.16
N ASN A 248 -0.76 6.75 -8.27
CA ASN A 248 -1.98 7.23 -8.93
C ASN A 248 -2.85 6.05 -9.41
N TYR A 249 -2.26 5.08 -10.11
CA TYR A 249 -3.01 3.94 -10.62
C TYR A 249 -3.63 3.12 -9.48
N ALA A 250 -2.84 2.79 -8.45
CA ALA A 250 -3.34 2.09 -7.27
C ALA A 250 -4.48 2.85 -6.58
N SER A 251 -4.36 4.18 -6.47
CA SER A 251 -5.42 5.03 -5.89
C SER A 251 -6.70 5.03 -6.73
N GLN A 252 -6.58 5.10 -8.06
CA GLN A 252 -7.72 5.06 -8.97
C GLN A 252 -8.39 3.69 -8.98
N GLN A 253 -7.60 2.60 -8.97
CA GLN A 253 -8.11 1.24 -8.86
C GLN A 253 -8.86 1.06 -7.54
N ALA A 254 -8.26 1.46 -6.41
CA ALA A 254 -8.91 1.40 -5.11
C ALA A 254 -10.23 2.21 -5.08
N LYS A 255 -10.26 3.40 -5.71
CA LYS A 255 -11.48 4.21 -5.83
C LYS A 255 -12.56 3.51 -6.67
N GLN A 256 -12.18 2.86 -7.77
CA GLN A 256 -13.10 2.08 -8.60
C GLN A 256 -13.62 0.85 -7.85
N ASP A 257 -12.77 0.14 -7.13
CA ASP A 257 -13.14 -1.04 -6.33
C ASP A 257 -14.08 -0.64 -5.19
N ILE A 258 -13.78 0.44 -4.47
CA ILE A 258 -14.66 1.01 -3.43
C ILE A 258 -16.02 1.41 -4.03
N SER A 259 -16.03 2.03 -5.22
CA SER A 259 -17.27 2.46 -5.88
C SER A 259 -18.11 1.29 -6.40
N THR A 260 -17.49 0.28 -7.01
CA THR A 260 -18.22 -0.81 -7.66
C THR A 260 -18.52 -1.94 -6.68
N LEU A 261 -17.50 -2.57 -6.11
CA LEU A 261 -17.63 -3.68 -5.16
C LEU A 261 -18.16 -3.21 -3.82
N GLY A 262 -17.73 -2.03 -3.35
CA GLY A 262 -18.22 -1.46 -2.09
C GLY A 262 -19.72 -1.15 -2.14
N VAL A 263 -20.20 -0.50 -3.20
CA VAL A 263 -21.65 -0.24 -3.39
C VAL A 263 -22.42 -1.54 -3.59
N ALA A 264 -21.91 -2.48 -4.39
CA ALA A 264 -22.56 -3.77 -4.58
C ALA A 264 -22.70 -4.56 -3.26
N THR A 265 -21.64 -4.56 -2.43
CA THR A 265 -21.64 -5.21 -1.11
C THR A 265 -22.60 -4.52 -0.16
N LEU A 266 -22.59 -3.18 -0.11
CA LEU A 266 -23.50 -2.41 0.74
C LEU A 266 -24.97 -2.66 0.36
N LEU A 267 -25.29 -2.61 -0.94
CA LEU A 267 -26.62 -2.94 -1.45
C LEU A 267 -26.99 -4.40 -1.15
N GLY A 268 -26.05 -5.33 -1.30
CA GLY A 268 -26.24 -6.74 -0.97
C GLY A 268 -26.56 -6.95 0.51
N VAL A 269 -25.85 -6.30 1.43
CA VAL A 269 -26.11 -6.36 2.87
C VAL A 269 -27.44 -5.70 3.23
N ILE A 270 -27.75 -4.53 2.67
CA ILE A 270 -29.06 -3.89 2.84
C ILE A 270 -30.17 -4.82 2.38
N LEU A 271 -30.05 -5.39 1.17
CA LEU A 271 -31.05 -6.27 0.59
C LEU A 271 -31.20 -7.55 1.41
N LEU A 272 -30.10 -8.15 1.89
CA LEU A 272 -30.14 -9.33 2.75
C LEU A 272 -30.85 -9.03 4.07
N ILE A 273 -30.48 -7.94 4.76
CA ILE A 273 -31.09 -7.55 6.04
C ILE A 273 -32.57 -7.22 5.85
N VAL A 274 -32.93 -6.50 4.79
CA VAL A 274 -34.33 -6.19 4.46
C VAL A 274 -35.09 -7.45 4.06
N ALA A 275 -34.50 -8.39 3.32
CA ALA A 275 -35.17 -9.63 2.95
C ALA A 275 -35.47 -10.51 4.19
N VAL A 276 -34.53 -10.60 5.13
CA VAL A 276 -34.66 -11.41 6.34
C VAL A 276 -35.56 -10.74 7.37
N PHE A 277 -35.26 -9.50 7.73
CA PHE A 277 -35.92 -8.80 8.82
C PHE A 277 -37.08 -7.91 8.37
N ARG A 278 -37.26 -7.65 7.06
CA ARG A 278 -38.23 -6.72 6.44
C ARG A 278 -38.40 -5.40 7.20
N SER A 279 -37.27 -4.86 7.65
CA SER A 279 -37.13 -3.63 8.41
C SER A 279 -35.71 -3.10 8.28
N LEU A 280 -35.55 -1.78 8.27
CA LEU A 280 -34.23 -1.12 8.31
C LEU A 280 -33.68 -0.94 9.74
N ARG A 281 -34.49 -1.23 10.77
CA ARG A 281 -34.04 -1.08 12.17
C ARG A 281 -32.82 -1.94 12.50
N PRO A 282 -32.76 -3.24 12.12
CA PRO A 282 -31.56 -4.07 12.31
C PRO A 282 -30.30 -3.47 11.69
N LEU A 283 -30.43 -2.86 10.51
CA LEU A 283 -29.31 -2.21 9.84
C LEU A 283 -28.76 -1.03 10.64
N LEU A 284 -29.64 -0.17 11.17
CA LEU A 284 -29.22 0.94 12.04
C LEU A 284 -28.52 0.44 13.30
N LEU A 285 -28.97 -0.67 13.89
CA LEU A 285 -28.34 -1.27 15.06
C LEU A 285 -26.95 -1.84 14.74
N CYS A 286 -26.78 -2.46 13.57
CA CYS A 286 -25.46 -2.88 13.10
C CYS A 286 -24.54 -1.66 12.92
N VAL A 287 -25.01 -0.59 12.28
CA VAL A 287 -24.25 0.64 12.08
C VAL A 287 -23.81 1.27 13.41
N ILE A 288 -24.69 1.29 14.42
CA ILE A 288 -24.33 1.79 15.76
C ILE A 288 -23.20 0.94 16.38
N SER A 289 -23.33 -0.39 16.34
CA SER A 289 -22.33 -1.31 16.90
C SER A 289 -20.98 -1.18 16.20
N ILE A 290 -20.98 -1.16 14.86
CA ILE A 290 -19.79 -0.97 14.03
C ILE A 290 -19.16 0.40 14.30
N GLY A 291 -19.97 1.46 14.36
CA GLY A 291 -19.50 2.83 14.59
C GLY A 291 -18.80 2.99 15.95
N ILE A 292 -19.33 2.37 17.00
CA ILE A 292 -18.70 2.38 18.33
C ILE A 292 -17.43 1.53 18.33
N GLY A 293 -17.44 0.38 17.64
CA GLY A 293 -16.24 -0.42 17.45
C GLY A 293 -15.13 0.35 16.73
N ALA A 294 -15.47 1.03 15.63
CA ALA A 294 -14.56 1.87 14.87
C ALA A 294 -14.01 3.04 15.71
N LEU A 295 -14.87 3.70 16.48
CA LEU A 295 -14.48 4.77 17.40
C LEU A 295 -13.46 4.24 18.44
N ALA A 296 -13.79 3.15 19.13
CA ALA A 296 -12.93 2.58 20.16
C ALA A 296 -11.59 2.08 19.60
N GLY A 297 -11.61 1.40 18.44
CA GLY A 297 -10.41 0.96 17.75
C GLY A 297 -9.50 2.13 17.36
N THR A 298 -10.08 3.18 16.77
CA THR A 298 -9.33 4.37 16.35
C THR A 298 -8.69 5.09 17.54
N VAL A 299 -9.44 5.29 18.61
CA VAL A 299 -8.96 5.94 19.84
C VAL A 299 -7.83 5.12 20.47
N ALA A 300 -7.99 3.79 20.59
CA ALA A 300 -6.96 2.94 21.17
C ALA A 300 -5.67 2.95 20.34
N THR A 301 -5.77 2.88 19.02
CA THR A 301 -4.60 2.95 18.13
C THR A 301 -3.90 4.31 18.26
N LEU A 302 -4.65 5.42 18.30
CA LEU A 302 -4.08 6.76 18.50
C LEU A 302 -3.38 6.90 19.85
N LEU A 303 -3.98 6.38 20.93
CA LEU A 303 -3.39 6.46 22.27
C LEU A 303 -2.09 5.64 22.40
N ILE A 304 -2.00 4.50 21.72
CA ILE A 304 -0.83 3.60 21.84
C ILE A 304 0.29 4.02 20.89
N PHE A 305 -0.03 4.45 19.67
CA PHE A 305 0.96 4.69 18.63
C PHE A 305 1.19 6.16 18.28
N GLY A 306 0.28 7.08 18.63
CA GLY A 306 0.37 8.51 18.32
C GLY A 306 0.22 8.89 16.83
N GLU A 307 0.34 7.93 15.92
CA GLU A 307 0.19 8.11 14.48
C GLU A 307 -0.81 7.11 13.91
N LEU A 308 -1.60 7.53 12.92
CA LEU A 308 -2.56 6.68 12.23
C LEU A 308 -2.07 6.43 10.80
N HIS A 309 -1.84 5.16 10.48
CA HIS A 309 -1.56 4.78 9.10
C HIS A 309 -2.88 4.60 8.33
N LEU A 310 -3.06 5.34 7.25
CA LEU A 310 -4.33 5.38 6.50
C LEU A 310 -4.74 4.00 5.96
N MET A 311 -3.81 3.30 5.31
CA MET A 311 -4.05 1.96 4.78
C MET A 311 -4.37 0.93 5.89
N THR A 312 -3.72 1.01 7.05
CA THR A 312 -4.08 0.16 8.20
C THR A 312 -5.47 0.48 8.71
N LEU A 313 -5.83 1.75 8.81
CA LEU A 313 -7.15 2.17 9.24
C LEU A 313 -8.24 1.61 8.29
N VAL A 314 -8.04 1.71 6.98
CA VAL A 314 -8.96 1.15 5.98
C VAL A 314 -9.10 -0.37 6.13
N MET A 315 -7.99 -1.11 6.24
CA MET A 315 -8.04 -2.56 6.46
C MET A 315 -8.74 -2.92 7.77
N SER A 316 -8.48 -2.17 8.84
CA SER A 316 -9.07 -2.41 10.14
C SER A 316 -10.57 -2.08 10.18
N MET A 317 -11.01 -1.09 9.39
CA MET A 317 -12.42 -0.79 9.18
C MET A 317 -13.16 -1.90 8.41
N SER A 318 -12.49 -2.62 7.52
CA SER A 318 -13.06 -3.82 6.90
C SER A 318 -13.23 -4.96 7.93
N VAL A 319 -12.26 -5.12 8.83
CA VAL A 319 -12.31 -6.13 9.91
C VAL A 319 -13.45 -5.86 10.89
N ILE A 320 -13.68 -4.60 11.28
CA ILE A 320 -14.77 -4.29 12.23
C ILE A 320 -16.16 -4.66 11.67
N GLY A 321 -16.29 -4.76 10.34
CA GLY A 321 -17.51 -5.24 9.68
C GLY A 321 -17.96 -6.62 10.16
N ILE A 322 -17.03 -7.50 10.56
CA ILE A 322 -17.32 -8.83 11.14
C ILE A 322 -18.17 -8.71 12.41
N SER A 323 -18.02 -7.61 13.17
CA SER A 323 -18.82 -7.41 14.39
C SER A 323 -20.31 -7.18 14.15
N ALA A 324 -20.72 -6.92 12.90
CA ALA A 324 -22.13 -6.90 12.51
C ALA A 324 -22.82 -8.23 12.86
N ASP A 325 -22.09 -9.35 12.81
CA ASP A 325 -22.62 -10.68 13.11
C ASP A 325 -23.07 -10.79 14.57
N TYR A 326 -22.39 -10.13 15.51
CA TYR A 326 -22.81 -10.12 16.92
C TYR A 326 -24.22 -9.52 17.07
N THR A 327 -24.46 -8.42 16.33
CA THR A 327 -25.77 -7.79 16.27
C THR A 327 -26.78 -8.72 15.61
N LEU A 328 -26.44 -9.30 14.46
CA LEU A 328 -27.35 -10.17 13.71
C LEU A 328 -27.71 -11.45 14.46
N TYR A 329 -26.79 -12.07 15.20
CA TYR A 329 -27.07 -13.25 16.03
C TYR A 329 -28.09 -12.94 17.13
N TYR A 330 -27.89 -11.83 17.86
CA TYR A 330 -28.83 -11.39 18.88
C TYR A 330 -30.19 -11.04 18.27
N LEU A 331 -30.21 -10.31 17.16
CA LEU A 331 -31.43 -9.89 16.49
C LEU A 331 -32.21 -11.07 15.89
N THR A 332 -31.53 -12.10 15.40
CA THR A 332 -32.16 -13.32 14.87
C THR A 332 -32.85 -14.09 15.98
N GLU A 333 -32.20 -14.25 17.15
CA GLU A 333 -32.85 -14.86 18.32
C GLU A 333 -34.07 -14.06 18.78
N ARG A 334 -34.00 -12.72 18.75
CA ARG A 334 -35.16 -11.85 19.04
C ARG A 334 -36.27 -11.97 17.99
N MET A 335 -35.93 -12.10 16.71
CA MET A 335 -36.90 -12.19 15.62
C MET A 335 -37.71 -13.49 15.70
N VAL A 336 -37.08 -14.60 16.12
CA VAL A 336 -37.73 -15.92 16.18
C VAL A 336 -38.46 -16.13 17.50
N HIS A 337 -37.85 -15.77 18.63
CA HIS A 337 -38.37 -16.09 19.97
C HIS A 337 -38.89 -14.88 20.76
N GLY A 338 -38.95 -13.69 20.15
CA GLY A 338 -39.19 -12.42 20.85
C GLY A 338 -40.54 -12.26 21.56
N ASN A 339 -41.52 -13.10 21.25
CA ASN A 339 -42.86 -13.12 21.87
C ASN A 339 -42.87 -13.91 23.19
N ASP A 340 -42.01 -14.93 23.30
CA ASP A 340 -42.02 -15.86 24.43
C ASP A 340 -40.97 -15.52 25.48
N VAL A 341 -39.92 -14.79 25.07
CA VAL A 341 -38.81 -14.41 25.96
C VAL A 341 -38.57 -12.91 25.97
N SER A 342 -38.17 -12.39 27.13
CA SER A 342 -37.73 -11.00 27.27
C SER A 342 -36.41 -10.75 26.52
N PRO A 343 -36.09 -9.49 26.13
CA PRO A 343 -34.82 -9.15 25.47
C PRO A 343 -33.58 -9.66 26.21
N TRP A 344 -33.61 -9.64 27.55
CA TRP A 344 -32.53 -10.08 28.41
C TRP A 344 -32.36 -11.59 28.48
N GLN A 345 -33.45 -12.35 28.38
CA GLN A 345 -33.39 -13.80 28.28
C GLN A 345 -32.84 -14.23 26.91
N SER A 346 -33.22 -13.55 25.83
CA SER A 346 -32.60 -13.74 24.51
C SER A 346 -31.10 -13.45 24.56
N LEU A 347 -30.68 -12.38 25.24
CA LEU A 347 -29.27 -12.06 25.42
C LEU A 347 -28.55 -13.16 26.21
N ALA A 348 -29.13 -13.63 27.31
CA ALA A 348 -28.51 -14.67 28.15
C ALA A 348 -28.23 -15.97 27.38
N LYS A 349 -29.08 -16.34 26.41
CA LYS A 349 -28.85 -17.51 25.54
C LYS A 349 -27.66 -17.34 24.61
N VAL A 350 -27.49 -16.16 24.01
CA VAL A 350 -26.48 -15.93 22.97
C VAL A 350 -25.17 -15.38 23.57
N ARG A 351 -25.20 -14.81 24.78
CA ARG A 351 -24.06 -14.15 25.44
C ARG A 351 -22.79 -15.00 25.46
N ASN A 352 -22.88 -16.25 25.91
CA ASN A 352 -21.69 -17.08 26.06
C ASN A 352 -21.08 -17.43 24.69
N ALA A 353 -21.91 -17.62 23.66
CA ALA A 353 -21.44 -17.83 22.30
C ALA A 353 -20.79 -16.56 21.73
N LEU A 354 -21.37 -15.39 21.96
CA LEU A 354 -20.80 -14.10 21.55
C LEU A 354 -19.45 -13.82 22.23
N LEU A 355 -19.36 -14.05 23.54
CA LEU A 355 -18.12 -13.84 24.30
C LEU A 355 -17.03 -14.82 23.86
N LEU A 356 -17.39 -16.07 23.58
CA LEU A 356 -16.44 -17.05 23.06
C LEU A 356 -15.93 -16.64 21.68
N ALA A 357 -16.83 -16.26 20.77
CA ALA A 357 -16.48 -15.78 19.43
C ALA A 357 -15.61 -14.52 19.48
N LEU A 358 -15.91 -13.59 20.40
CA LEU A 358 -15.07 -12.42 20.65
C LEU A 358 -13.68 -12.84 21.13
N LEU A 359 -13.60 -13.68 22.16
CA LEU A 359 -12.35 -14.07 22.79
C LEU A 359 -11.41 -14.76 21.79
N THR A 360 -11.94 -15.68 20.97
CA THR A 360 -11.13 -16.36 19.95
C THR A 360 -10.59 -15.39 18.91
N THR A 361 -11.41 -14.44 18.46
CA THR A 361 -10.99 -13.46 17.43
C THR A 361 -10.01 -12.45 17.99
N VAL A 362 -10.24 -11.94 19.21
CA VAL A 362 -9.32 -11.05 19.92
C VAL A 362 -7.98 -11.74 20.15
N ALA A 363 -7.97 -13.00 20.59
CA ALA A 363 -6.74 -13.76 20.76
C ALA A 363 -5.97 -13.90 19.45
N ALA A 364 -6.66 -14.18 18.33
CA ALA A 364 -6.03 -14.27 17.01
C ALA A 364 -5.35 -12.96 16.60
N TYR A 365 -6.04 -11.82 16.75
CA TYR A 365 -5.47 -10.51 16.44
C TYR A 365 -4.33 -10.13 17.38
N LEU A 366 -4.44 -10.43 18.68
CA LEU A 366 -3.36 -10.16 19.64
C LEU A 366 -2.10 -10.99 19.34
N ILE A 367 -2.22 -12.20 18.79
CA ILE A 367 -1.07 -12.97 18.30
C ILE A 367 -0.37 -12.22 17.15
N MET A 368 -1.11 -11.56 16.26
CA MET A 368 -0.52 -10.77 15.16
C MET A 368 0.32 -9.59 15.67
N MET A 369 0.13 -9.15 16.93
CA MET A 369 0.96 -8.11 17.55
C MET A 369 2.43 -8.52 17.70
N LEU A 370 2.72 -9.83 17.72
CA LEU A 370 4.09 -10.37 17.76
C LEU A 370 4.86 -10.09 16.45
N ALA A 371 4.16 -9.88 15.33
CA ALA A 371 4.78 -9.64 14.04
C ALA A 371 5.62 -8.34 14.05
N PRO A 372 6.80 -8.27 13.41
CA PRO A 372 7.67 -7.09 13.43
C PRO A 372 7.19 -5.93 12.52
N PHE A 373 5.97 -6.00 12.00
CA PHE A 373 5.41 -5.04 11.07
C PHE A 373 4.51 -4.03 11.79
N PRO A 374 4.88 -2.73 11.85
CA PRO A 374 4.09 -1.71 12.54
C PRO A 374 2.63 -1.64 12.08
N GLY A 375 2.39 -1.77 10.76
CA GLY A 375 1.04 -1.74 10.19
C GLY A 375 0.15 -2.89 10.69
N ILE A 376 0.71 -4.09 10.84
CA ILE A 376 -0.02 -5.27 11.36
C ILE A 376 -0.32 -5.09 12.85
N ARG A 377 0.62 -4.55 13.63
CA ARG A 377 0.41 -4.28 15.07
C ARG A 377 -0.70 -3.25 15.31
N GLN A 378 -0.74 -2.19 14.51
CA GLN A 378 -1.82 -1.20 14.57
C GLN A 378 -3.18 -1.84 14.23
N MET A 379 -3.23 -2.69 13.19
CA MET A 379 -4.45 -3.43 12.83
C MET A 379 -4.93 -4.36 13.95
N ALA A 380 -3.99 -5.07 14.59
CA ALA A 380 -4.27 -5.99 15.68
C ALA A 380 -4.94 -5.31 16.87
N ILE A 381 -4.38 -4.18 17.33
CA ILE A 381 -4.93 -3.41 18.45
C ILE A 381 -6.28 -2.81 18.09
N PHE A 382 -6.40 -2.22 16.89
CA PHE A 382 -7.66 -1.68 16.41
C PHE A 382 -8.75 -2.76 16.43
N ALA A 383 -8.48 -3.92 15.84
CA ALA A 383 -9.43 -5.02 15.75
C ALA A 383 -9.79 -5.56 17.14
N ALA A 384 -8.80 -5.80 18.00
CA ALA A 384 -9.03 -6.32 19.35
C ALA A 384 -9.94 -5.39 20.18
N VAL A 385 -9.64 -4.09 20.22
CA VAL A 385 -10.42 -3.12 21.00
C VAL A 385 -11.76 -2.84 20.34
N GLY A 386 -11.78 -2.66 19.01
CA GLY A 386 -13.00 -2.35 18.28
C GLY A 386 -14.02 -3.48 18.32
N LEU A 387 -13.61 -4.73 18.09
CA LEU A 387 -14.50 -5.89 18.19
C LEU A 387 -15.04 -6.05 19.61
N SER A 388 -14.21 -5.81 20.62
CA SER A 388 -14.61 -5.83 22.03
C SER A 388 -15.67 -4.76 22.33
N ALA A 389 -15.45 -3.52 21.88
CA ALA A 389 -16.40 -2.43 22.07
C ALA A 389 -17.72 -2.65 21.31
N SER A 390 -17.66 -3.22 20.10
CA SER A 390 -18.86 -3.61 19.34
C SER A 390 -19.63 -4.71 20.08
N CYS A 391 -18.96 -5.75 20.59
CA CYS A 391 -19.59 -6.79 21.39
C CYS A 391 -20.25 -6.22 22.67
N LEU A 392 -19.54 -5.36 23.42
CA LEU A 392 -20.08 -4.68 24.61
C LEU A 392 -21.30 -3.82 24.28
N THR A 393 -21.33 -3.17 23.12
CA THR A 393 -22.50 -2.42 22.63
C THR A 393 -23.71 -3.35 22.46
N VAL A 394 -23.52 -4.54 21.87
CA VAL A 394 -24.58 -5.55 21.77
C VAL A 394 -25.07 -5.99 23.15
N LEU A 395 -24.15 -6.22 24.10
CA LEU A 395 -24.52 -6.66 25.45
C LEU A 395 -25.29 -5.58 26.24
N PHE A 396 -24.89 -4.31 26.16
CA PHE A 396 -25.41 -3.26 27.03
C PHE A 396 -26.53 -2.43 26.41
N TRP A 397 -26.53 -2.19 25.11
CA TRP A 397 -27.50 -1.31 24.45
C TRP A 397 -28.61 -2.07 23.72
N HIS A 398 -28.29 -3.16 23.01
CA HIS A 398 -29.27 -3.82 22.14
C HIS A 398 -30.52 -4.35 22.87
N PRO A 399 -30.47 -4.86 24.11
CA PRO A 399 -31.68 -5.21 24.87
C PRO A 399 -32.66 -4.07 25.10
N TRP A 400 -32.17 -2.82 25.12
CA TRP A 400 -33.00 -1.63 25.25
C TRP A 400 -33.56 -1.18 23.90
N LEU A 401 -32.73 -1.17 22.86
CA LEU A 401 -33.10 -0.67 21.53
C LEU A 401 -34.02 -1.65 20.76
N CYS A 402 -34.01 -2.94 21.11
CA CYS A 402 -34.72 -4.00 20.37
C CYS A 402 -36.12 -4.34 20.91
N ARG A 403 -36.65 -3.56 21.87
CA ARG A 403 -37.92 -3.88 22.55
C ARG A 403 -39.13 -3.96 21.62
N GLY A 404 -39.15 -3.14 20.57
CA GLY A 404 -40.26 -3.04 19.62
C GLY A 404 -40.02 -3.77 18.29
N LEU A 405 -39.13 -4.76 18.25
CA LEU A 405 -38.92 -5.56 17.04
C LEU A 405 -40.01 -6.63 16.89
N PRO A 406 -40.72 -6.70 15.75
CA PRO A 406 -41.76 -7.70 15.53
C PRO A 406 -41.15 -9.09 15.35
N VAL A 407 -41.81 -10.09 15.92
CA VAL A 407 -41.51 -11.51 15.67
C VAL A 407 -41.92 -11.87 14.25
N ARG A 408 -41.05 -12.59 13.53
CA ARG A 408 -41.27 -12.96 12.13
C ARG A 408 -40.81 -14.38 11.85
N PRO A 409 -41.50 -15.12 10.97
CA PRO A 409 -41.06 -16.45 10.57
C PRO A 409 -39.73 -16.36 9.80
N VAL A 410 -38.88 -17.37 10.01
CA VAL A 410 -37.59 -17.46 9.31
C VAL A 410 -37.83 -17.63 7.80
N PRO A 411 -37.22 -16.80 6.94
CA PRO A 411 -37.35 -16.94 5.49
C PRO A 411 -36.74 -18.28 5.03
N ALA A 412 -37.31 -18.86 3.97
CA ALA A 412 -36.83 -20.11 3.36
C ALA A 412 -36.66 -21.31 4.32
N MET A 413 -37.37 -21.32 5.46
CA MET A 413 -37.23 -22.35 6.49
C MET A 413 -37.48 -23.78 5.96
N ALA A 414 -38.42 -23.96 5.04
CA ALA A 414 -38.67 -25.26 4.41
C ALA A 414 -37.45 -25.79 3.63
N LEU A 415 -36.69 -24.92 2.96
CA LEU A 415 -35.50 -25.30 2.22
C LEU A 415 -34.37 -25.68 3.18
N MET A 416 -34.15 -24.88 4.23
CA MET A 416 -33.17 -25.19 5.28
C MET A 416 -33.47 -26.53 5.97
N LEU A 417 -34.74 -26.80 6.29
CA LEU A 417 -35.17 -28.06 6.90
C LEU A 417 -35.00 -29.25 5.95
N ARG A 418 -35.29 -29.09 4.66
CA ARG A 418 -35.03 -30.13 3.65
C ARG A 418 -33.54 -30.45 3.54
N TRP A 419 -32.69 -29.43 3.55
CA TRP A 419 -31.23 -29.60 3.56
C TRP A 419 -30.75 -30.29 4.83
N LEU A 420 -31.21 -29.85 6.00
CA LEU A 420 -30.87 -30.47 7.29
C LEU A 420 -31.34 -31.93 7.34
N ALA A 421 -32.53 -32.23 6.83
CA ALA A 421 -33.06 -33.59 6.75
C ALA A 421 -32.23 -34.45 5.80
N ALA A 422 -31.82 -33.93 4.64
CA ALA A 422 -30.93 -34.62 3.72
C ALA A 422 -29.57 -34.91 4.38
N TRP A 423 -29.00 -33.94 5.10
CA TRP A 423 -27.76 -34.11 5.85
C TRP A 423 -27.88 -35.18 6.93
N ARG A 424 -28.94 -35.14 7.76
CA ARG A 424 -29.13 -36.12 8.85
C ARG A 424 -29.46 -37.53 8.36
N ARG A 425 -30.26 -37.66 7.29
CA ARG A 425 -30.81 -38.95 6.84
C ARG A 425 -29.92 -39.65 5.80
N ASN A 426 -29.19 -38.90 4.98
CA ASN A 426 -28.38 -39.47 3.91
C ASN A 426 -26.90 -39.57 4.32
N LYS A 427 -26.46 -40.77 4.72
CA LYS A 427 -25.06 -41.05 5.11
C LYS A 427 -24.07 -40.76 3.97
N LYS A 428 -24.47 -40.89 2.70
CA LYS A 428 -23.63 -40.53 1.55
C LYS A 428 -23.37 -39.03 1.51
N LEU A 429 -24.36 -38.20 1.86
CA LEU A 429 -24.20 -36.75 1.91
C LEU A 429 -23.39 -36.32 3.14
N SER A 430 -23.75 -36.80 4.34
CA SER A 430 -23.10 -36.38 5.59
C SER A 430 -21.63 -36.80 5.71
N ARG A 431 -21.23 -37.94 5.13
CA ARG A 431 -19.83 -38.40 5.14
C ARG A 431 -19.13 -38.18 3.82
N GLY A 432 -19.82 -38.42 2.70
CA GLY A 432 -19.24 -38.29 1.37
C GLY A 432 -18.92 -36.85 1.01
N LEU A 433 -19.76 -35.87 1.38
CA LEU A 433 -19.47 -34.47 1.06
C LEU A 433 -18.24 -33.92 1.81
N PRO A 434 -18.10 -34.08 3.14
CA PRO A 434 -16.87 -33.69 3.83
C PRO A 434 -15.62 -34.41 3.31
N VAL A 435 -15.72 -35.71 3.01
CA VAL A 435 -14.59 -36.47 2.46
C VAL A 435 -14.21 -35.99 1.07
N ALA A 436 -15.19 -35.74 0.19
CA ALA A 436 -14.93 -35.21 -1.14
C ALA A 436 -14.32 -33.81 -1.08
N LEU A 437 -14.82 -32.93 -0.20
CA LEU A 437 -14.24 -31.61 0.04
C LEU A 437 -12.82 -31.72 0.60
N ALA A 438 -12.57 -32.64 1.53
CA ALA A 438 -11.24 -32.88 2.08
C ALA A 438 -10.26 -33.37 1.01
N LEU A 439 -10.64 -34.34 0.18
CA LEU A 439 -9.82 -34.81 -0.94
C LEU A 439 -9.55 -33.72 -1.96
N PHE A 440 -10.57 -32.90 -2.27
CA PHE A 440 -10.42 -31.75 -3.15
C PHE A 440 -9.45 -30.71 -2.57
N SER A 441 -9.56 -30.37 -1.28
CA SER A 441 -8.62 -29.48 -0.59
C SER A 441 -7.20 -30.06 -0.56
N LEU A 442 -7.04 -31.38 -0.41
CA LEU A 442 -5.75 -32.07 -0.39
C LEU A 442 -5.09 -32.06 -1.78
N ALA A 443 -5.87 -32.27 -2.83
CA ALA A 443 -5.43 -32.08 -4.21
C ALA A 443 -5.02 -30.62 -4.47
N GLY A 444 -5.81 -29.64 -4.00
CA GLY A 444 -5.46 -28.23 -4.07
C GLY A 444 -4.15 -27.89 -3.35
N MET A 445 -3.93 -28.45 -2.15
CA MET A 445 -2.67 -28.30 -1.41
C MET A 445 -1.48 -28.89 -2.18
N SER A 446 -1.66 -29.98 -2.93
CA SER A 446 -0.58 -30.56 -3.76
C SER A 446 -0.16 -29.67 -4.94
N MET A 447 -1.01 -28.72 -5.34
CA MET A 447 -0.75 -27.74 -6.38
C MET A 447 -0.30 -26.38 -5.85
N LEU A 448 -0.14 -26.22 -4.53
CA LEU A 448 0.28 -24.97 -3.91
C LEU A 448 1.68 -24.59 -4.41
N ARG A 449 1.77 -23.45 -5.08
CA ARG A 449 3.05 -22.80 -5.41
C ARG A 449 3.23 -21.62 -4.47
N VAL A 450 4.36 -21.57 -3.79
CA VAL A 450 4.77 -20.42 -2.99
C VAL A 450 5.51 -19.47 -3.93
N ASP A 451 5.05 -18.23 -3.99
CA ASP A 451 5.71 -17.15 -4.73
C ASP A 451 6.09 -16.07 -3.72
N ASP A 452 7.39 -15.87 -3.54
CA ASP A 452 7.95 -14.91 -2.58
C ASP A 452 8.16 -13.52 -3.21
N ASP A 453 7.72 -13.31 -4.45
CA ASP A 453 7.86 -12.03 -5.14
C ASP A 453 6.81 -11.01 -4.69
N ILE A 454 7.23 -10.14 -3.77
CA ILE A 454 6.42 -9.02 -3.25
C ILE A 454 5.94 -8.09 -4.37
N SER A 455 6.64 -8.02 -5.51
CA SER A 455 6.22 -7.18 -6.63
C SER A 455 4.89 -7.62 -7.24
N GLN A 456 4.55 -8.91 -7.14
CA GLN A 456 3.26 -9.42 -7.61
C GLN A 456 2.07 -9.00 -6.73
N LEU A 457 2.32 -8.59 -5.49
CA LEU A 457 1.30 -8.01 -4.61
C LEU A 457 0.93 -6.57 -5.01
N GLN A 458 1.72 -5.95 -5.89
CA GLN A 458 1.41 -4.66 -6.47
C GLN A 458 0.65 -4.87 -7.79
N ALA A 459 -0.55 -4.30 -7.91
CA ALA A 459 -1.29 -4.25 -9.16
C ALA A 459 -0.55 -3.30 -10.13
N LEU A 460 0.46 -3.83 -10.80
CA LEU A 460 1.25 -3.08 -11.77
C LEU A 460 0.43 -2.91 -13.05
N PRO A 461 0.18 -1.67 -13.52
CA PRO A 461 -0.56 -1.45 -14.75
C PRO A 461 0.22 -2.04 -15.92
N GLN A 462 -0.44 -2.85 -16.76
CA GLN A 462 0.20 -3.47 -17.93
C GLN A 462 0.86 -2.44 -18.87
N HIS A 463 0.33 -1.21 -18.95
CA HIS A 463 0.91 -0.15 -19.77
C HIS A 463 2.22 0.42 -19.21
N ILE A 464 2.44 0.40 -17.89
CA ILE A 464 3.73 0.82 -17.29
C ILE A 464 4.73 -0.33 -17.35
N LEU A 465 4.30 -1.57 -17.09
CA LEU A 465 5.13 -2.76 -17.29
C LEU A 465 5.60 -2.91 -18.74
N ALA A 466 4.76 -2.54 -19.72
CA ALA A 466 5.13 -2.51 -21.13
C ALA A 466 6.20 -1.46 -21.44
N GLN A 467 6.32 -0.39 -20.64
CA GLN A 467 7.40 0.61 -20.75
C GLN A 467 8.70 0.11 -20.10
N GLU A 468 8.64 -0.84 -19.16
CA GLU A 468 9.83 -1.43 -18.52
C GLU A 468 10.49 -2.54 -19.36
N LYS A 469 9.73 -3.32 -20.12
CA LYS A 469 10.26 -4.40 -20.97
C LYS A 469 11.25 -3.99 -22.08
N PRO A 470 11.12 -2.84 -22.78
CA PRO A 470 12.00 -2.51 -23.90
C PRO A 470 13.39 -2.00 -23.48
N LEU A 471 13.62 -1.66 -22.22
CA LEU A 471 14.90 -1.09 -21.76
C LEU A 471 15.50 -1.93 -20.62
N PRO A 472 16.48 -2.81 -20.93
CA PRO A 472 17.43 -3.26 -19.92
C PRO A 472 18.29 -2.04 -19.60
N LEU A 473 17.97 -1.36 -18.49
CA LEU A 473 18.88 -0.42 -17.84
C LEU A 473 19.99 -1.20 -17.14
#